data_AF-A0A8J3F9S8-F1
#
_entry.id   AF-A0A8J3F9S8-F1
#
_cell.length_a   1.000
_cell.length_b   1.000
_cell.length_c   1.000
_cell.angle_alpha   90.00
_cell.angle_beta   90.00
_cell.angle_gamma   90.00
#
_symmetry.space_group_name_H-M   'P 1'
#
loop_
_entity.id
_entity.type
_entity.pdbx_description
1 polymer ?
#
loop_
_entity_poly.entity_id
_entity_poly.type
_entity_poly.pdbx_seq_one_letter_code
_entity_poly.pdbx_strand_id
1 'polypeptide(L)'
;MDNGRVIDPIETAPTPFVPAPADKADGLPVESPEPPDATEEEAHLRAQPTETLVLAYWQTHCCIKNTVALDLAGDNEALFRHMRRLDRLNAILRERFLVH
;
A
#
# COMPACT_ATOMS: atom_id res chain seq x y z
N MET A 1 -4.16 -18.40 54.19
CA MET A 1 -4.98 -17.44 53.41
C MET A 1 -4.26 -17.31 52.09
N ASP A 2 -4.78 -17.97 51.07
CA ASP A 2 -4.19 -17.97 49.73
C ASP A 2 -5.31 -18.05 48.69
N ASN A 3 -4.96 -17.57 47.51
CA ASN A 3 -5.78 -16.86 46.55
C ASN A 3 -6.69 -17.77 45.72
N GLY A 4 -7.94 -17.36 45.53
CA GLY A 4 -8.88 -18.04 44.64
C GLY A 4 -9.91 -17.08 44.05
N ARG A 5 -9.47 -15.96 43.48
CA ARG A 5 -10.35 -15.08 42.71
C ARG A 5 -10.60 -15.78 41.37
N VAL A 6 -11.72 -16.48 41.28
CA VAL A 6 -12.23 -17.04 40.02
C VAL A 6 -12.52 -15.86 39.09
N ILE A 7 -11.77 -15.78 38.00
CA ILE A 7 -12.07 -14.87 36.90
C ILE A 7 -12.93 -15.68 35.93
N ASP A 8 -14.18 -15.26 35.72
CA ASP A 8 -15.03 -15.81 34.68
C ASP A 8 -14.35 -15.68 33.30
N PRO A 9 -14.49 -16.66 32.39
CA PRO A 9 -13.91 -16.56 31.06
C PRO A 9 -14.64 -15.50 30.24
N ILE A 10 -13.97 -14.38 29.93
CA ILE A 10 -14.50 -13.40 28.98
C ILE A 10 -14.31 -13.96 27.56
N GLU A 11 -15.44 -14.45 27.06
CA GLU A 11 -16.01 -14.33 25.72
C GLU A 11 -15.14 -14.13 24.48
N THR A 12 -15.47 -15.00 23.52
CA THR A 12 -15.42 -14.85 22.06
C THR A 12 -14.06 -14.81 21.40
N ALA A 13 -13.70 -15.98 20.87
CA ALA A 13 -12.77 -16.10 19.76
C ALA A 13 -13.13 -15.08 18.66
N PRO A 14 -12.16 -14.43 18.00
CA PRO A 14 -12.46 -13.65 16.82
C PRO A 14 -13.17 -14.56 15.82
N THR A 15 -14.41 -14.22 15.49
CA THR A 15 -15.13 -14.86 14.39
C THR A 15 -14.22 -14.82 13.17
N PRO A 16 -13.99 -15.95 12.48
CA PRO A 16 -13.25 -15.90 11.23
C PRO A 16 -14.01 -14.94 10.31
N PHE A 17 -13.30 -13.95 9.79
CA PHE A 17 -13.83 -13.04 8.78
C PHE A 17 -14.22 -13.91 7.58
N VAL A 18 -15.50 -14.22 7.45
CA VAL A 18 -16.05 -14.78 6.22
C VAL A 18 -16.07 -13.60 5.25
N PRO A 19 -15.23 -13.60 4.19
CA PRO A 19 -15.35 -12.57 3.17
C PRO A 19 -16.79 -12.63 2.65
N ALA A 20 -17.49 -11.50 2.72
CA ALA A 20 -18.82 -11.38 2.14
C ALA A 20 -18.75 -11.89 0.69
N PRO A 21 -19.69 -12.75 0.24
CA PRO A 21 -19.74 -13.10 -1.17
C PRO A 21 -19.83 -11.80 -1.94
N ALA A 22 -18.87 -11.58 -2.84
CA ALA A 22 -18.83 -10.41 -3.71
C ALA A 22 -20.20 -10.30 -4.38
N ASP A 23 -20.96 -9.31 -3.93
CA ASP A 23 -22.20 -8.93 -4.57
C ASP A 23 -21.83 -8.56 -6.00
N LYS A 24 -22.28 -9.40 -6.94
CA LYS A 24 -22.07 -9.15 -8.37
C LYS A 24 -23.00 -8.01 -8.75
N ALA A 25 -22.56 -6.79 -8.48
CA ALA A 25 -23.08 -5.61 -9.14
C ALA A 25 -22.70 -5.73 -10.63
N ASP A 26 -23.63 -6.29 -11.39
CA ASP A 26 -23.69 -6.15 -12.84
C ASP A 26 -23.61 -4.67 -13.20
N GLY A 27 -22.67 -4.31 -14.07
CA GLY A 27 -22.67 -3.06 -14.80
C GLY A 27 -21.67 -2.01 -14.32
N LEU A 28 -20.43 -2.17 -14.77
CA LEU A 28 -19.72 -1.22 -15.65
C LEU A 28 -18.36 -1.88 -15.98
N PRO A 29 -17.88 -1.87 -17.23
CA PRO A 29 -16.46 -2.09 -17.45
C PRO A 29 -15.75 -1.00 -16.65
N VAL A 30 -15.06 -1.40 -15.57
CA VAL A 30 -13.97 -0.59 -15.07
C VAL A 30 -12.95 -0.69 -16.20
N GLU A 31 -13.06 0.21 -17.18
CA GLU A 31 -11.92 0.56 -18.01
C GLU A 31 -10.79 0.71 -17.03
N SER A 32 -9.80 -0.19 -17.10
CA SER A 32 -8.56 0.00 -16.39
C SER A 32 -8.18 1.44 -16.73
N PRO A 33 -8.18 2.39 -15.78
CA PRO A 33 -7.78 3.74 -16.10
C PRO A 33 -6.44 3.60 -16.79
N GLU A 34 -6.31 4.19 -17.98
CA GLU A 34 -5.03 4.23 -18.66
C GLU A 34 -3.98 4.60 -17.60
N PRO A 35 -2.85 3.87 -17.54
CA PRO A 35 -1.84 4.14 -16.53
C PRO A 35 -1.56 5.64 -16.58
N PRO A 36 -1.64 6.35 -15.44
CA PRO A 36 -1.52 7.81 -15.44
C PRO A 36 -0.25 8.18 -16.18
N ASP A 37 -0.35 9.16 -17.07
CA ASP A 37 0.78 9.58 -17.86
C ASP A 37 1.94 9.92 -16.90
N ALA A 38 3.15 9.49 -17.25
CA ALA A 38 4.31 9.56 -16.36
C ALA A 38 4.53 10.99 -15.83
N THR A 39 4.20 11.96 -16.66
CA THR A 39 4.22 13.42 -16.43
C THR A 39 3.13 13.91 -15.48
N GLU A 40 1.91 13.39 -15.55
CA GLU A 40 0.81 13.79 -14.65
C GLU A 40 1.01 13.24 -13.23
N GLU A 41 1.46 11.99 -13.11
CA GLU A 41 1.78 11.40 -11.80
C GLU A 41 2.93 12.18 -11.13
N GLU A 42 3.97 12.53 -11.87
CA GLU A 42 5.09 13.30 -11.33
C GLU A 42 4.65 14.71 -10.90
N ALA A 43 3.83 15.39 -11.70
CA ALA A 43 3.26 16.69 -11.33
C ALA A 43 2.41 16.60 -10.06
N HIS A 44 1.59 15.56 -9.94
CA HIS A 44 0.79 15.30 -8.74
C HIS A 44 1.67 15.06 -7.51
N LEU A 45 2.69 14.20 -7.62
CA LEU A 45 3.65 13.95 -6.55
C LEU A 45 4.38 15.24 -6.14
N ARG A 46 4.82 16.05 -7.11
CA ARG A 46 5.49 17.34 -6.84
C ARG A 46 4.58 18.34 -6.12
N ALA A 47 3.26 18.24 -6.26
CA ALA A 47 2.30 19.08 -5.53
C ALA A 47 2.05 18.61 -4.09
N GLN A 48 2.41 17.37 -3.72
CA GLN A 48 2.14 16.82 -2.39
C GLN A 48 3.01 17.41 -1.29
N PRO A 49 2.55 17.48 -0.03
CA PRO A 49 3.40 17.80 1.11
C PRO A 49 4.57 16.82 1.28
N THR A 50 5.69 17.27 1.83
CA THR A 50 6.89 16.43 2.00
C THR A 50 6.63 15.21 2.88
N GLU A 51 5.84 15.37 3.95
CA GLU A 51 5.45 14.25 4.82
C GLU A 51 4.68 13.16 4.05
N THR A 52 3.72 13.56 3.21
CA THR A 52 2.97 12.66 2.32
C THR A 52 3.90 11.90 1.38
N LEU A 53 4.91 12.57 0.82
CA LEU A 53 5.89 11.94 -0.06
C LEU A 53 6.77 10.92 0.68
N VAL A 54 7.18 11.21 1.92
CA VAL A 54 7.94 10.28 2.75
C VAL A 54 7.10 9.04 3.10
N LEU A 55 5.82 9.22 3.46
CA LEU A 55 4.91 8.10 3.71
C LEU A 55 4.72 7.24 2.46
N ALA A 56 4.50 7.87 1.29
CA ALA A 56 4.36 7.18 0.01
C ALA A 56 5.64 6.41 -0.37
N TYR A 57 6.82 6.96 -0.07
CA TYR A 57 8.10 6.30 -0.27
C TYR A 57 8.20 5.02 0.56
N TRP A 58 7.93 5.10 1.87
CA TRP A 58 7.96 3.93 2.75
C TRP A 58 6.94 2.87 2.37
N GLN A 59 5.71 3.26 2.03
CA GLN A 59 4.68 2.34 1.56
C GLN A 59 5.12 1.61 0.28
N THR A 60 5.66 2.35 -0.70
CA THR A 60 6.14 1.76 -1.97
C THR A 60 7.30 0.79 -1.72
N HIS A 61 8.24 1.15 -0.84
CA HIS A 61 9.35 0.28 -0.43
C HIS A 61 8.86 -1.03 0.22
N CYS A 62 7.84 -0.96 1.09
CA CYS A 62 7.22 -2.13 1.69
C CYS A 62 6.51 -3.01 0.64
N CYS A 63 5.81 -2.41 -0.33
CA CYS A 63 5.18 -3.15 -1.42
C CYS A 63 6.20 -3.95 -2.22
N ILE A 64 7.32 -3.33 -2.62
CA ILE A 64 8.42 -4.02 -3.34
C ILE A 64 8.93 -5.21 -2.54
N LYS A 65 9.22 -5.00 -1.25
CA LYS A 65 9.74 -6.07 -0.38
C LYS A 65 8.75 -7.23 -0.28
N ASN A 66 7.45 -6.95 -0.17
CA ASN A 66 6.41 -7.98 -0.10
C ASN A 66 6.24 -8.70 -1.45
N THR A 67 6.27 -7.99 -2.57
CA THR A 67 6.18 -8.60 -3.91
C THR A 67 7.35 -9.57 -4.16
N VAL A 68 8.56 -9.17 -3.76
CA VAL A 68 9.75 -10.04 -3.86
C VAL A 68 9.68 -11.21 -2.88
N ALA A 69 9.27 -10.97 -1.62
CA ALA A 69 9.21 -12.00 -0.59
C ALA A 69 8.14 -13.07 -0.85
N LEU A 70 7.03 -12.70 -1.50
CA LEU A 70 5.96 -13.62 -1.85
C LEU A 70 6.24 -14.41 -3.14
N ASP A 71 7.41 -14.23 -3.75
CA ASP A 71 7.81 -14.87 -5.01
C ASP A 71 6.68 -14.86 -6.04
N LEU A 72 6.03 -13.70 -6.18
CA LEU A 72 5.03 -13.43 -7.23
C LEU A 72 5.74 -13.28 -8.59
N ALA A 73 6.71 -14.15 -8.89
CA ALA A 73 7.60 -14.16 -10.05
C ALA A 73 6.87 -14.24 -11.40
N GLY A 74 5.55 -14.46 -11.38
CA GLY A 74 4.68 -14.36 -12.55
C GLY A 74 4.23 -12.94 -12.91
N ASP A 75 4.24 -12.00 -11.96
CA ASP A 75 3.76 -10.61 -12.14
C ASP A 75 4.88 -9.59 -11.84
N ASN A 76 5.93 -9.66 -12.65
CA ASN A 76 7.05 -8.72 -12.60
C ASN A 76 6.60 -7.28 -12.94
N GLU A 77 5.44 -7.10 -13.57
CA GLU A 77 4.94 -5.79 -13.96
C GLU A 77 4.61 -4.92 -12.75
N ALA A 78 3.94 -5.50 -11.74
CA ALA A 78 3.66 -4.82 -10.48
C ALA A 78 4.96 -4.40 -9.76
N LEU A 79 5.96 -5.30 -9.74
CA LEU A 79 7.28 -5.00 -9.17
C LEU A 79 7.95 -3.83 -9.88
N PHE A 80 8.03 -3.87 -11.21
CA PHE A 80 8.62 -2.78 -12.00
C PHE A 80 7.84 -1.47 -11.90
N ARG A 81 6.52 -1.53 -11.71
CA ARG A 81 5.68 -0.34 -11.45
C ARG A 81 6.04 0.30 -10.12
N HIS A 82 6.17 -0.50 -9.06
CA HIS A 82 6.56 0.01 -7.75
C HIS A 82 8.00 0.53 -7.72
N MET A 83 8.94 -0.16 -8.39
CA MET A 83 10.33 0.31 -8.51
C MET A 83 10.41 1.68 -9.19
N ARG A 84 9.74 1.86 -10.34
CA ARG A 84 9.69 3.15 -11.05
C ARG A 84 9.07 4.25 -10.20
N ARG A 85 8.00 3.94 -9.45
CA ARG A 85 7.39 4.89 -8.52
C ARG A 85 8.33 5.28 -7.38
N LEU A 86 9.11 4.33 -6.85
CA LEU A 86 10.10 4.58 -5.81
C LEU A 86 11.21 5.52 -6.32
N ASP A 87 11.68 5.33 -7.55
CA ASP A 87 12.70 6.19 -8.16
C ASP A 87 12.21 7.63 -8.31
N ARG A 88 10.96 7.83 -8.76
CA ARG A 88 10.35 9.17 -8.86
C ARG A 88 10.22 9.84 -7.50
N LEU A 89 9.72 9.12 -6.50
CA LEU A 89 9.61 9.63 -5.13
C LEU A 89 10.98 10.04 -4.57
N ASN A 90 12.01 9.21 -4.80
CA ASN A 90 13.38 9.50 -4.37
C ASN A 90 13.95 10.76 -5.06
N ALA A 91 13.72 10.91 -6.36
CA ALA A 91 14.15 12.11 -7.10
C ALA A 91 13.51 13.38 -6.53
N ILE A 92 12.18 13.40 -6.35
CA ILE A 92 11.45 14.55 -5.81
C ILE A 92 11.89 14.85 -4.37
N LEU A 93 12.03 13.84 -3.52
CA LEU A 93 12.49 14.03 -2.14
C LEU A 93 13.92 14.58 -2.10
N ARG A 94 14.83 14.06 -2.94
CA ARG A 94 16.20 14.58 -3.05
C ARG A 94 16.22 16.05 -3.45
N GLU A 95 15.44 16.44 -4.45
CA GLU A 95 15.33 17.85 -4.85
C GLU A 95 14.87 18.72 -3.68
N ARG A 96 13.88 18.29 -2.90
CA ARG A 96 13.38 19.07 -1.75
C ARG A 96 14.38 19.17 -0.60
N PHE A 97 15.14 18.11 -0.33
CA PHE A 97 16.10 18.09 0.77
C PHE A 97 17.49 18.64 0.41
N LEU A 98 17.84 18.74 -0.89
CA LEU A 98 19.09 19.35 -1.35
C LEU A 98 18.97 20.87 -1.57
N VAL A 99 17.74 21.40 -1.61
CA VAL A 99 17.46 22.84 -1.80
C VAL A 99 17.37 23.61 -0.46
N HIS A 100 17.45 22.91 0.68
CA HIS A 100 17.48 23.49 2.04
C HIS A 100 18.82 23.23 2.72
#